data_AF-D3DCX6-F1
#
_entry.id   AF-D3DCX6-F1
#
_cell.length_a   1.000
_cell.length_b   1.000
_cell.length_c   1.000
_cell.angle_alpha   90.00
_cell.angle_beta   90.00
_cell.angle_gamma   90.00
#
_symmetry.space_group_name_H-M   'P 1'
#
loop_
_entity.id
_entity.type
_entity.pdbx_description
1 polymer ?
#
loop_
_entity_poly.entity_id
_entity_poly.type
_entity_poly.pdbx_seq_one_letter_code
_entity_poly.pdbx_strand_id
1 'polypeptide(L)'
;MRYALWGLALAGITLVGCASTEADGGTAVEPTAVAPAAQSTEEALITSPQGQAFISAFRSAYPQLSENRLDKHIVRNGSRVCSDITEAGKDVALKRLPLRIAYNNITPDAVTSQAIFTLAVQSFCPEKAG
;
A
#
# COMPACT_ATOMS: atom_id res chain seq x y z
N MET A 1 36.18 8.86 15.96
CA MET A 1 35.76 9.75 17.07
C MET A 1 34.35 10.23 16.71
N ARG A 2 33.28 9.57 17.15
CA ARG A 2 32.56 9.78 18.43
C ARG A 2 32.33 11.27 18.71
N TYR A 3 31.11 11.75 18.48
CA TYR A 3 30.46 12.77 19.31
C TYR A 3 29.01 12.38 19.55
N ALA A 4 28.68 12.27 20.83
CA ALA A 4 27.35 12.11 21.40
C ALA A 4 26.81 13.48 21.85
N LEU A 5 25.57 13.48 22.37
CA LEU A 5 24.87 14.52 23.15
C LEU A 5 23.83 15.35 22.39
N TRP A 6 22.54 15.00 22.51
CA TRP A 6 21.59 15.19 23.64
C TRP A 6 20.89 16.56 23.55
N GLY A 7 19.55 16.55 23.52
CA GLY A 7 18.74 17.77 23.53
C GLY A 7 17.24 17.46 23.51
N LEU A 8 16.69 17.04 24.65
CA LEU A 8 15.26 16.98 24.92
C LEU A 8 14.66 18.39 24.85
N ALA A 9 13.52 18.54 24.17
CA ALA A 9 12.61 19.66 24.38
C ALA A 9 11.23 19.12 24.79
N LEU A 10 10.83 19.50 26.01
CA LEU A 10 9.58 19.18 26.69
C LEU A 10 8.70 20.43 26.67
N ALA A 11 7.51 20.35 26.07
CA ALA A 11 6.33 21.21 26.32
C ALA A 11 5.24 20.68 25.36
N GLY A 12 4.03 20.32 25.75
CA GLY A 12 3.21 20.66 26.90
C GLY A 12 1.80 20.78 26.34
N ILE A 13 0.88 19.87 26.70
CA ILE A 13 -0.55 20.06 26.42
C ILE A 13 -1.30 19.72 27.70
N THR A 14 -2.00 20.74 28.19
CA THR A 14 -2.81 20.79 29.39
C THR A 14 -4.08 19.98 29.23
N LEU A 15 -4.32 19.01 30.12
CA LEU A 15 -5.63 18.39 30.31
C LEU A 15 -6.31 19.05 31.50
N VAL A 16 -7.27 19.92 31.22
CA VAL A 16 -8.32 20.31 32.15
C VAL A 16 -9.52 19.40 31.87
N GLY A 17 -9.96 18.66 32.88
CA GLY A 17 -11.01 17.66 32.76
C GLY A 17 -11.25 17.01 34.11
N CYS A 18 -11.91 17.78 34.98
CA CYS A 18 -12.32 17.40 36.33
C CYS A 18 -13.55 16.48 36.28
N ALA A 19 -13.47 15.29 36.89
CA ALA A 19 -14.61 14.60 37.47
C ALA A 19 -14.12 13.58 38.51
N SER A 20 -14.58 13.76 39.75
CA SER A 20 -14.25 12.96 40.92
C SER A 20 -15.09 11.68 41.01
N THR A 21 -14.56 10.73 41.79
CA THR A 21 -15.27 9.72 42.62
C THR A 21 -15.24 8.27 42.14
N GLU A 22 -14.32 7.53 42.80
CA GLU A 22 -14.43 6.21 43.44
C GLU A 22 -14.73 4.92 42.66
N ALA A 23 -13.82 3.96 42.91
CA ALA A 23 -14.00 2.52 43.05
C ALA A 23 -14.17 1.61 41.82
N ASP A 24 -13.52 0.46 42.00
CA ASP A 24 -13.76 -0.86 41.42
C ASP A 24 -13.19 -1.23 40.03
N GLY A 25 -12.32 -2.24 40.08
CA GLY A 25 -12.25 -3.34 39.13
C GLY A 25 -12.20 -2.97 37.65
N GLY A 26 -11.02 -2.59 37.16
CA GLY A 26 -10.79 -2.46 35.72
C GLY A 26 -9.50 -3.15 35.35
N THR A 27 -9.59 -4.38 34.84
CA THR A 27 -8.51 -5.06 34.11
C THR A 27 -7.84 -4.04 33.20
N ALA A 28 -6.54 -3.81 33.43
CA ALA A 28 -5.72 -2.99 32.56
C ALA A 28 -5.78 -3.59 31.15
N VAL A 29 -6.58 -2.98 30.28
CA VAL A 29 -6.49 -3.19 28.84
C VAL A 29 -5.16 -2.57 28.42
N GLU A 30 -4.16 -3.44 28.35
CA GLU A 30 -2.89 -3.18 27.67
C GLU A 30 -3.21 -2.54 26.31
N PRO A 31 -2.61 -1.39 25.95
CA PRO A 31 -2.80 -0.83 24.63
C PRO A 31 -2.26 -1.84 23.62
N THR A 32 -3.17 -2.57 22.98
CA THR A 32 -2.84 -3.41 21.83
C THR A 32 -2.34 -2.46 20.76
N ALA A 33 -1.01 -2.41 20.60
CA ALA A 33 -0.38 -1.77 19.46
C ALA A 33 -0.96 -2.42 18.20
N VAL A 34 -1.79 -1.66 17.48
CA VAL A 34 -2.29 -2.06 16.17
C VAL A 34 -1.06 -2.27 15.29
N ALA A 35 -0.85 -3.53 14.90
CA ALA A 35 0.38 -3.98 14.27
C ALA A 35 0.72 -3.18 13.00
N PRO A 36 1.98 -2.79 12.77
CA PRO A 36 2.45 -2.21 11.51
C PRO A 36 2.52 -3.23 10.35
N ALA A 37 1.91 -4.42 10.49
CA ALA A 37 2.14 -5.59 9.65
C ALA A 37 1.79 -5.38 8.16
N ALA A 38 0.81 -4.54 7.83
CA ALA A 38 0.43 -4.27 6.44
C ALA A 38 1.39 -3.33 5.69
N GLN A 39 2.12 -2.47 6.42
CA GLN A 39 3.15 -1.60 5.83
C GLN A 39 4.42 -2.43 5.55
N SER A 40 4.79 -3.28 6.52
CA SER A 40 5.96 -4.15 6.39
C SER A 40 5.91 -5.11 5.20
N THR A 41 4.72 -5.59 4.82
CA THR A 41 4.55 -6.49 3.66
C THR A 41 4.56 -5.75 2.33
N GLU A 42 4.02 -4.53 2.25
CA GLU A 42 4.06 -3.72 1.03
C GLU A 42 5.49 -3.19 0.75
N GLU A 43 6.18 -2.68 1.77
CA GLU A 43 7.59 -2.27 1.65
C GLU A 43 8.51 -3.44 1.27
N ALA A 44 8.27 -4.64 1.80
CA ALA A 44 8.97 -5.85 1.36
C ALA A 44 8.67 -6.17 -0.11
N LEU A 45 7.42 -6.04 -0.56
CA LEU A 45 7.06 -6.30 -1.96
C LEU A 45 7.71 -5.28 -2.90
N ILE A 46 7.73 -4.00 -2.54
CA ILE A 46 8.37 -2.93 -3.32
C ILE A 46 9.85 -3.20 -3.54
N THR A 47 10.55 -3.66 -2.50
CA THR A 47 12.00 -3.93 -2.56
C THR A 47 12.34 -5.32 -3.08
N SER A 48 11.36 -6.22 -3.20
CA SER A 48 11.56 -7.56 -3.75
C SER A 48 11.97 -7.53 -5.22
N PRO A 49 12.70 -8.56 -5.72
CA PRO A 49 13.01 -8.68 -7.14
C PRO A 49 11.77 -8.64 -8.05
N GLN A 50 10.67 -9.23 -7.59
CA GLN A 50 9.39 -9.29 -8.28
C GLN A 50 8.75 -7.89 -8.40
N GLY A 51 8.71 -7.14 -7.29
CA GLY A 51 8.22 -5.76 -7.29
C GLY A 51 9.06 -4.83 -8.15
N GLN A 52 10.39 -4.95 -8.09
CA GLN A 52 11.31 -4.15 -8.92
C GLN A 52 11.17 -4.49 -10.42
N ALA A 53 11.02 -5.76 -10.77
CA ALA A 53 10.74 -6.19 -12.14
C ALA A 53 9.41 -5.61 -12.65
N PHE A 54 8.35 -5.66 -11.83
CA PHE A 54 7.06 -5.06 -12.17
C PHE A 54 7.16 -3.54 -12.33
N ILE A 55 7.84 -2.82 -11.42
CA ILE A 55 8.05 -1.37 -11.53
C ILE A 55 8.75 -1.03 -12.84
N SER A 56 9.85 -1.72 -13.15
CA SER A 56 10.62 -1.49 -14.37
C SER A 56 9.78 -1.73 -15.63
N ALA A 57 9.08 -2.86 -15.69
CA ALA A 57 8.20 -3.20 -16.80
C ALA A 57 7.05 -2.19 -16.97
N PHE A 58 6.42 -1.80 -15.86
CA PHE A 58 5.33 -0.82 -15.86
C PHE A 58 5.80 0.56 -16.33
N ARG A 59 6.94 1.04 -15.83
CA ARG A 59 7.51 2.33 -16.22
C ARG A 59 7.92 2.37 -17.69
N SER A 60 8.50 1.27 -18.18
CA SER A 60 8.91 1.14 -19.57
C SER A 60 7.71 1.13 -20.53
N ALA A 61 6.68 0.34 -20.22
CA ALA A 61 5.51 0.18 -21.08
C ALA A 61 4.52 1.37 -20.98
N TYR A 62 4.43 2.00 -19.82
CA TYR A 62 3.41 3.03 -19.54
C TYR A 62 4.03 4.28 -18.90
N PRO A 63 4.93 5.00 -19.61
CA PRO A 63 5.60 6.18 -19.07
C PRO A 63 4.60 7.25 -18.61
N GLN A 64 3.51 7.46 -19.35
CA GLN A 64 2.47 8.44 -19.02
C GLN A 64 1.68 8.11 -17.74
N LEU A 65 1.61 6.82 -17.35
CA LEU A 65 0.92 6.36 -16.13
C LEU A 65 1.86 6.24 -14.92
N SER A 66 3.16 6.50 -15.09
CA SER A 66 4.21 6.26 -14.10
C SER A 66 5.14 7.45 -13.86
N GLU A 67 5.12 8.47 -14.74
CA GLU A 67 5.88 9.70 -14.60
C GLU A 67 5.62 10.34 -13.23
N ASN A 68 6.67 10.58 -12.42
CA ASN A 68 6.59 11.13 -11.06
C ASN A 68 5.77 10.30 -10.05
N ARG A 69 5.24 9.14 -10.44
CA ARG A 69 4.52 8.24 -9.56
C ARG A 69 5.51 7.49 -8.66
N LEU A 70 5.23 7.43 -7.37
CA LEU A 70 6.06 6.67 -6.43
C LEU A 70 5.91 5.16 -6.68
N ASP A 71 7.02 4.43 -6.55
CA ASP A 71 7.08 2.98 -6.75
C ASP A 71 6.07 2.21 -5.88
N LYS A 72 5.86 2.67 -4.64
CA LYS A 72 4.85 2.11 -3.73
C LYS A 72 3.45 2.12 -4.33
N HIS A 73 3.08 3.15 -5.07
CA HIS A 73 1.76 3.24 -5.70
C HIS A 73 1.66 2.34 -6.93
N ILE A 74 2.75 2.17 -7.67
CA ILE A 74 2.81 1.25 -8.82
C ILE A 74 2.62 -0.18 -8.30
N VAL A 75 3.43 -0.61 -7.33
CA VAL A 75 3.38 -1.96 -6.76
C VAL A 75 2.05 -2.24 -6.06
N ARG A 76 1.57 -1.33 -5.20
CA ARG A 76 0.28 -1.47 -4.50
C ARG A 76 -0.87 -1.70 -5.47
N ASN A 77 -0.90 -0.96 -6.58
CA ASN A 77 -2.00 -1.07 -7.53
C ASN A 77 -1.92 -2.35 -8.36
N GLY A 78 -0.72 -2.80 -8.71
CA GLY A 78 -0.51 -4.09 -9.37
C GLY A 78 -0.87 -5.27 -8.44
N SER A 79 -0.35 -5.29 -7.22
CA SER A 79 -0.56 -6.42 -6.29
C SER A 79 -2.03 -6.58 -5.87
N ARG A 80 -2.79 -5.47 -5.79
CA ARG A 80 -4.23 -5.49 -5.50
C ARG A 80 -5.07 -6.22 -6.54
N VAL A 81 -4.57 -6.40 -7.77
CA VAL A 81 -5.26 -7.20 -8.80
C VAL A 81 -5.51 -8.63 -8.31
N CYS A 82 -4.56 -9.21 -7.59
CA CYS A 82 -4.69 -10.58 -7.07
C CYS A 82 -5.77 -10.70 -6.00
N SER A 83 -5.88 -9.71 -5.13
CA SER A 83 -6.97 -9.62 -4.14
C SER A 83 -8.32 -9.42 -4.84
N ASP A 84 -8.41 -8.49 -5.80
CA ASP A 84 -9.65 -8.25 -6.56
C ASP A 84 -10.13 -9.52 -7.28
N ILE A 85 -9.23 -10.31 -7.88
CA ILE A 85 -9.56 -11.60 -8.51
C ILE A 85 -10.09 -12.59 -7.49
N THR A 86 -9.45 -12.67 -6.32
CA THR A 86 -9.82 -13.62 -5.27
C THR A 86 -11.19 -13.29 -4.66
N GLU A 87 -11.49 -12.01 -4.48
CA GLU A 87 -12.72 -11.54 -3.85
C GLU A 87 -13.91 -11.50 -4.82
N ALA A 88 -13.68 -11.11 -6.08
CA ALA A 88 -14.75 -10.74 -7.00
C ALA A 88 -14.62 -11.32 -8.42
N GLY A 89 -13.55 -12.07 -8.69
CA GLY A 89 -13.29 -12.66 -10.00
C GLY A 89 -12.59 -11.72 -10.98
N LYS A 90 -12.09 -12.30 -12.09
CA LYS A 90 -11.25 -11.60 -13.08
C LYS A 90 -11.95 -10.43 -13.75
N ASP A 91 -13.19 -10.62 -14.19
CA ASP A 91 -13.93 -9.58 -14.92
C ASP A 91 -14.15 -8.33 -14.07
N VAL A 92 -14.43 -8.51 -12.78
CA VAL A 92 -14.61 -7.40 -11.85
C VAL A 92 -13.27 -6.73 -11.56
N ALA A 93 -12.21 -7.51 -11.34
CA ALA A 93 -10.86 -6.99 -11.16
C ALA A 93 -10.41 -6.14 -12.36
N LEU A 94 -10.63 -6.63 -13.57
CA LEU A 94 -10.32 -5.90 -14.80
C LEU A 94 -11.15 -4.63 -14.96
N LYS A 95 -12.45 -4.65 -14.63
CA LYS A 95 -13.32 -3.45 -14.64
C LYS A 95 -12.89 -2.39 -13.63
N ARG A 96 -12.37 -2.80 -12.47
CA ARG A 96 -11.89 -1.89 -11.42
C ARG A 96 -10.51 -1.30 -11.73
N LEU A 97 -9.69 -2.04 -12.49
CA LEU A 97 -8.31 -1.69 -12.73
C LEU A 97 -8.11 -0.27 -13.31
N PRO A 98 -8.80 0.18 -14.39
CA PRO A 98 -8.52 1.48 -15.01
C PRO A 98 -8.54 2.64 -14.01
N LEU A 99 -9.54 2.69 -13.13
CA LEU A 99 -9.66 3.74 -12.12
C LEU A 99 -8.59 3.63 -11.03
N ARG A 100 -8.16 2.40 -10.70
CA ARG A 100 -7.10 2.16 -9.71
C ARG A 100 -5.74 2.67 -10.20
N ILE A 101 -5.45 2.47 -11.48
CA ILE A 101 -4.16 2.84 -12.07
C ILE A 101 -4.16 4.22 -12.72
N ALA A 102 -5.31 4.85 -12.91
CA ALA A 102 -5.43 6.21 -13.43
C ALA A 102 -4.49 7.16 -12.68
N TYR A 103 -3.80 8.00 -13.44
CA TYR A 103 -2.78 8.91 -12.92
C TYR A 103 -2.55 10.07 -13.90
N ASN A 104 -2.18 11.25 -13.41
CA ASN A 104 -1.98 12.45 -14.24
C ASN A 104 -3.15 12.76 -15.20
N ASN A 105 -4.40 12.55 -14.73
CA ASN A 105 -5.64 12.69 -15.52
C ASN A 105 -5.76 11.72 -16.71
N ILE A 106 -4.95 10.67 -16.74
CA ILE A 106 -5.01 9.62 -17.76
C ILE A 106 -5.66 8.39 -17.13
N THR A 107 -6.78 7.96 -17.71
CA THR A 107 -7.38 6.66 -17.44
C THR A 107 -7.04 5.75 -18.63
N PRO A 108 -6.40 4.59 -18.40
CA PRO A 108 -6.07 3.70 -19.49
C PRO A 108 -7.32 3.15 -20.18
N ASP A 109 -7.25 2.97 -21.49
CA ASP A 109 -8.29 2.31 -22.26
C ASP A 109 -8.37 0.80 -21.94
N ALA A 110 -9.32 0.11 -22.57
CA ALA A 110 -9.55 -1.31 -22.33
C ALA A 110 -8.33 -2.19 -22.68
N VAL A 111 -7.62 -1.86 -23.76
CA VAL A 111 -6.46 -2.64 -24.24
C VAL A 111 -5.30 -2.49 -23.29
N THR A 112 -5.00 -1.25 -22.89
CA THR A 112 -3.96 -0.91 -21.92
C THR A 112 -4.28 -1.51 -20.55
N SER A 113 -5.54 -1.43 -20.12
CA SER A 113 -5.98 -2.03 -18.86
C SER A 113 -5.82 -3.55 -18.89
N GLN A 114 -6.16 -4.22 -19.99
CA GLN A 114 -5.94 -5.66 -20.14
C GLN A 114 -4.45 -6.02 -20.08
N ALA A 115 -3.59 -5.25 -20.74
CA ALA A 115 -2.15 -5.48 -20.72
C ALA A 115 -1.55 -5.29 -19.31
N ILE A 116 -1.99 -4.26 -18.59
CA ILE A 116 -1.58 -4.01 -17.19
C ILE A 116 -2.11 -5.10 -16.26
N PHE A 117 -3.34 -5.56 -16.47
CA PHE A 117 -3.91 -6.69 -15.73
C PHE A 117 -3.06 -7.95 -15.91
N THR A 118 -2.74 -8.30 -17.15
CA THR A 118 -1.90 -9.48 -17.46
C THR A 118 -0.52 -9.35 -16.81
N LEU A 119 0.12 -8.18 -16.93
CA LEU A 119 1.42 -7.92 -16.30
C LEU A 119 1.34 -8.10 -14.78
N ALA A 120 0.32 -7.54 -14.13
CA ALA A 120 0.12 -7.65 -12.68
C ALA A 120 -0.13 -9.10 -12.24
N VAL A 121 -0.95 -9.86 -12.96
CA VAL A 121 -1.23 -11.27 -12.66
C VAL A 121 0.03 -12.12 -12.80
N GLN A 122 0.75 -12.00 -13.91
CA GLN A 122 2.02 -12.70 -14.11
C GLN A 122 3.05 -12.33 -13.04
N SER A 123 3.03 -11.07 -12.60
CA SER A 123 4.00 -10.55 -11.64
C SER A 123 3.64 -10.84 -10.20
N PHE A 124 2.40 -11.14 -9.81
CA PHE A 124 2.06 -11.25 -8.38
C PHE A 124 1.19 -12.45 -8.01
N CYS A 125 0.48 -13.06 -8.96
CA CYS A 125 -0.36 -14.24 -8.74
C CYS A 125 -0.48 -15.08 -10.03
N PRO A 126 0.61 -15.69 -10.51
CA PRO A 126 0.64 -16.41 -11.78
C PRO A 126 -0.34 -17.58 -11.83
N GLU A 127 -0.70 -18.16 -10.69
CA GLU A 127 -1.74 -19.18 -10.57
C GLU A 127 -3.15 -18.69 -10.96
N LYS A 128 -3.33 -17.37 -11.09
CA LYS A 128 -4.58 -16.72 -11.53
C LYS A 128 -4.56 -16.30 -13.00
N ALA A 129 -3.52 -16.64 -13.77
CA ALA A 129 -3.40 -16.25 -15.17
C ALA A 129 -4.39 -16.94 -16.12
N GLY A 130 -4.87 -18.15 -15.77
CA GLY A 130 -5.74 -19.01 -16.61
C GLY A 130 -7.21 -18.63 -16.59
#